data_AF-Q9SSZ0-F1
#
_entry.id   AF-Q9SSZ0-F1
#
_cell.length_a   1.000
_cell.length_b   1.000
_cell.length_c   1.000
_cell.angle_alpha   90.00
_cell.angle_beta   90.00
_cell.angle_gamma   90.00
#
_symmetry.space_group_name_H-M   'P 1'
#
loop_
_entity.id
_entity.type
_entity.pdbx_description
1 polymer ?
#
loop_
_entity_poly.entity_id
_entity_poly.type
_entity_poly.pdbx_seq_one_letter_code
_entity_poly.pdbx_strand_id
1 'polypeptide(L)'
;MNQDTPLANLNGPEVPSGNVPPANPPGRTNVAPPAQGAVQQPPAPAARRARNPHGPVPPAGPSRSAGAPAMLELSAAYPMYTEQRRAPNYYVPDAQLLFHTLGVCDQLMTTTDRFLRSMPSWLPIVSQLYVSVLWNVMILKVYVNTGYGAAYAHDLDVLLNHLQINECMIPGPLVPFFQSLAAVNGPFDWIGDIIPAMPSFTELWTDEFAPHAAYARQIPIPAILLDQLYRFATLAFDAQLQTNYATFEWYSNIFNQDVNTHNARLRLGPQLCGSLFTTQAQCDSARAFWNPAFANGFTRIDAANGPLMAFPQLLGFISQDGALQSNWFMHISLIMHKYAQYFNGSVPLKSISPVGIGASVIYGTPLEDTNVRDWLYPAAAAIAPFRSTRFLPRRELPATLAVRFAHADHEIEEQAEQYSILCHTNMKWYVNNATQNNHTAIEGNYIHQGEYWNFTPFRYSPPVSLKTQFAQVIASRYHQQAANRAE
;
A
#
# COMPACT_ATOMS: atom_id res chain seq x y z
N MET A 1 40.63 -61.20 -3.45
CA MET A 1 39.48 -60.27 -3.47
C MET A 1 39.39 -59.67 -4.87
N ASN A 2 38.31 -60.04 -5.56
CA ASN A 2 37.68 -59.57 -6.80
C ASN A 2 38.47 -58.97 -7.97
N GLN A 3 38.26 -59.59 -9.15
CA GLN A 3 38.57 -59.13 -10.50
C GLN A 3 37.52 -58.18 -11.10
N ASP A 4 36.58 -57.66 -10.28
CA ASP A 4 35.44 -56.84 -10.74
C ASP A 4 35.50 -55.38 -10.23
N THR A 5 36.67 -54.77 -10.23
CA THR A 5 36.79 -53.32 -9.99
C THR A 5 37.19 -52.63 -11.30
N PRO A 6 36.30 -51.86 -11.96
CA PRO A 6 36.67 -51.10 -13.14
C PRO A 6 37.71 -50.02 -12.79
N LEU A 7 38.76 -49.92 -13.60
CA LEU A 7 39.80 -48.89 -13.51
C LEU A 7 39.18 -47.50 -13.74
N ALA A 8 39.54 -46.54 -12.89
CA ALA A 8 39.14 -45.13 -13.06
C ALA A 8 39.68 -44.58 -14.38
N ASN A 9 38.79 -44.01 -15.20
CA ASN A 9 39.17 -43.30 -16.42
C ASN A 9 40.00 -42.06 -16.03
N LEU A 10 41.26 -42.02 -16.46
CA LEU A 10 42.21 -40.94 -16.17
C LEU A 10 41.90 -39.62 -16.90
N ASN A 11 40.91 -39.63 -17.80
CA ASN A 11 40.34 -38.44 -18.39
C ASN A 11 38.88 -38.34 -17.92
N GLY A 12 38.57 -37.34 -17.10
CA GLY A 12 37.21 -37.06 -16.63
C GLY A 12 36.22 -36.82 -17.78
N PRO A 13 34.91 -36.82 -17.52
CA PRO A 13 33.90 -36.60 -18.55
C PRO A 13 34.12 -35.24 -19.24
N GLU A 14 34.12 -35.26 -20.58
CA GLU A 14 34.24 -34.08 -21.44
C GLU A 14 33.19 -33.02 -21.08
N VAL A 15 33.63 -31.76 -20.97
CA VAL A 15 32.76 -30.61 -20.75
C VAL A 15 31.93 -30.39 -22.02
N PRO A 16 30.59 -30.44 -21.97
CA PRO A 16 29.79 -30.13 -23.15
C PRO A 16 29.95 -28.65 -23.50
N SER A 17 30.54 -28.37 -24.66
CA SER A 17 30.50 -27.05 -25.28
C SER A 17 29.09 -26.78 -25.80
N GLY A 18 28.22 -26.29 -24.93
CA GLY A 18 26.88 -25.82 -25.27
C GLY A 18 26.76 -24.35 -24.92
N ASN A 19 26.61 -23.50 -25.93
CA ASN A 19 26.17 -22.12 -25.73
C ASN A 19 24.91 -22.11 -24.86
N VAL A 20 25.00 -21.49 -23.69
CA VAL A 20 23.86 -21.27 -22.80
C VAL A 20 22.88 -20.34 -23.53
N PRO A 21 21.65 -20.76 -23.84
CA PRO A 21 20.63 -19.85 -24.34
C PRO A 21 20.33 -18.80 -23.27
N PRO A 22 20.02 -17.54 -23.64
CA PRO A 22 19.60 -16.53 -22.68
C PRO A 22 18.41 -17.06 -21.85
N ALA A 23 18.37 -16.69 -20.57
CA ALA A 23 17.34 -17.11 -19.63
C ALA A 23 15.94 -16.86 -20.23
N ASN A 24 15.17 -17.93 -20.40
CA ASN A 24 13.78 -17.82 -20.83
C ASN A 24 13.00 -16.96 -19.83
N PRO A 25 12.06 -16.13 -20.30
CA PRO A 25 11.17 -15.38 -19.42
C PRO A 25 10.41 -16.35 -18.48
N PRO A 26 10.10 -15.92 -17.24
CA PRO A 26 9.45 -16.78 -16.25
C PRO A 26 8.13 -17.33 -16.78
N GLY A 27 7.89 -18.61 -16.52
CA GLY A 27 6.67 -19.31 -16.94
C GLY A 27 5.41 -18.67 -16.33
N ARG A 28 4.33 -18.67 -17.12
CA ARG A 28 3.03 -18.11 -16.75
C ARG A 28 2.52 -18.69 -15.44
N THR A 29 2.18 -17.84 -14.48
CA THR A 29 1.35 -18.22 -13.33
C THR A 29 -0.02 -18.65 -13.84
N ASN A 30 -0.34 -19.94 -13.75
CA ASN A 30 -1.66 -20.43 -14.13
C ASN A 30 -2.72 -19.84 -13.19
N VAL A 31 -3.74 -19.23 -13.79
CA VAL A 31 -4.89 -18.64 -13.11
C VAL A 31 -5.59 -19.73 -12.28
N ALA A 32 -5.70 -19.52 -10.96
CA ALA A 32 -6.56 -20.35 -10.14
C ALA A 32 -8.03 -20.03 -10.47
N PRO A 33 -8.89 -21.03 -10.72
CA PRO A 33 -10.31 -20.78 -10.88
C PRO A 33 -10.88 -20.12 -9.60
N PRO A 34 -11.91 -19.26 -9.73
CA PRO A 34 -12.54 -18.63 -8.58
C PRO A 34 -12.99 -19.70 -7.57
N ALA A 35 -12.69 -19.46 -6.29
CA ALA A 35 -13.07 -20.39 -5.22
C ALA A 35 -14.59 -20.65 -5.26
N GLN A 36 -14.97 -21.92 -5.36
CA GLN A 36 -16.38 -22.32 -5.33
C GLN A 36 -17.01 -21.86 -4.00
N GLY A 37 -18.09 -21.09 -4.09
CA GLY A 37 -18.78 -20.52 -2.92
C GLY A 37 -18.40 -19.08 -2.54
N ALA A 38 -17.56 -18.40 -3.33
CA ALA A 38 -17.38 -16.95 -3.18
C ALA A 38 -18.73 -16.24 -3.39
N VAL A 39 -19.24 -15.61 -2.33
CA VAL A 39 -20.38 -14.68 -2.45
C VAL A 39 -19.96 -13.60 -3.43
N GLN A 40 -20.61 -13.53 -4.60
CA GLN A 40 -20.41 -12.43 -5.55
C GLN A 40 -20.60 -11.13 -4.77
N GLN A 41 -19.53 -10.33 -4.66
CA GLN A 41 -19.69 -8.97 -4.17
C GLN A 41 -20.67 -8.29 -5.14
N PRO A 42 -21.76 -7.69 -4.64
CA PRO A 42 -22.67 -6.95 -5.50
C PRO A 42 -21.84 -5.90 -6.25
N PRO A 43 -22.03 -5.75 -7.57
CA PRO A 43 -21.31 -4.74 -8.34
C PRO A 43 -21.57 -3.37 -7.70
N ALA A 44 -20.52 -2.54 -7.63
CA ALA A 44 -20.67 -1.18 -7.13
C ALA A 44 -21.80 -0.49 -7.93
N PRO A 45 -22.77 0.14 -7.25
CA PRO A 45 -23.87 0.80 -7.93
C PRO A 45 -23.33 1.87 -8.89
N ALA A 46 -24.01 2.04 -10.02
CA ALA A 46 -23.61 3.01 -11.02
C ALA A 46 -23.65 4.43 -10.42
N ALA A 47 -22.62 5.23 -10.73
CA ALA A 47 -22.62 6.64 -10.38
C ALA A 47 -23.82 7.34 -11.05
N ARG A 48 -24.42 8.30 -10.35
CA ARG A 48 -25.50 9.18 -10.81
C ARG A 48 -25.07 10.02 -12.02
N ARG A 49 -23.77 10.28 -12.16
CA ARG A 49 -23.16 10.99 -13.28
C ARG A 49 -21.91 10.27 -13.77
N ALA A 50 -21.52 10.48 -15.02
CA ALA A 50 -20.23 10.03 -15.52
C ALA A 50 -19.11 10.81 -14.81
N ARG A 51 -18.29 10.10 -14.01
CA ARG A 51 -17.20 10.70 -13.21
C ARG A 51 -15.81 10.49 -13.81
N ASN A 52 -15.73 10.21 -15.11
CA ASN A 52 -14.46 9.99 -15.79
C ASN A 52 -13.59 11.25 -15.72
N PRO A 53 -12.33 11.13 -15.27
CA PRO A 53 -11.37 12.24 -15.28
C PRO A 53 -11.31 12.89 -16.66
N HIS A 54 -11.28 14.22 -16.70
CA HIS A 54 -11.21 15.01 -17.92
C HIS A 54 -9.82 15.00 -18.56
N GLY A 55 -8.77 14.80 -17.76
CA GLY A 55 -7.38 14.90 -18.21
C GLY A 55 -6.92 16.35 -18.46
N PRO A 56 -5.73 16.53 -19.04
CA PRO A 56 -5.16 17.86 -19.31
C PRO A 56 -6.04 18.71 -20.25
N VAL A 57 -6.16 20.00 -19.93
CA VAL A 57 -7.16 20.91 -20.51
C VAL A 57 -6.74 21.42 -21.91
N PRO A 58 -7.62 21.35 -22.93
CA PRO A 58 -7.47 22.10 -24.18
C PRO A 58 -7.87 23.58 -24.01
N PRO A 59 -7.29 24.53 -24.78
CA PRO A 59 -7.56 25.96 -24.63
C PRO A 59 -9.03 26.32 -24.84
N ALA A 60 -9.55 27.24 -24.04
CA ALA A 60 -10.95 27.67 -24.08
C ALA A 60 -11.26 28.50 -25.34
N GLY A 61 -12.37 28.16 -26.02
CA GLY A 61 -12.93 28.94 -27.11
C GLY A 61 -13.98 29.94 -26.60
N PRO A 62 -14.03 31.18 -27.11
CA PRO A 62 -15.03 32.16 -26.68
C PRO A 62 -16.42 31.79 -27.22
N SER A 63 -17.44 31.83 -26.35
CA SER A 63 -18.85 31.79 -26.77
C SER A 63 -19.50 33.17 -26.53
N ARG A 64 -20.30 33.63 -27.49
CA ARG A 64 -21.12 34.85 -27.37
C ARG A 64 -22.59 34.43 -27.35
N SER A 65 -23.35 34.91 -26.37
CA SER A 65 -24.82 34.82 -26.40
C SER A 65 -25.43 36.07 -27.04
N ALA A 66 -26.56 35.91 -27.73
CA ALA A 66 -27.28 36.98 -28.39
C ALA A 66 -28.59 37.31 -27.65
N GLY A 67 -28.83 38.60 -27.45
CA GLY A 67 -30.12 39.16 -27.00
C GLY A 67 -30.27 39.27 -25.48
N ALA A 68 -30.13 40.49 -24.97
CA ALA A 68 -30.48 40.84 -23.59
C ALA A 68 -31.51 42.00 -23.61
N PRO A 69 -32.50 42.03 -22.70
CA PRO A 69 -33.41 43.16 -22.50
C PRO A 69 -32.66 44.50 -22.34
N ALA A 70 -33.25 45.61 -22.77
CA ALA A 70 -32.61 46.94 -22.84
C ALA A 70 -31.96 47.43 -21.52
N MET A 71 -32.52 47.10 -20.35
CA MET A 71 -31.88 47.43 -19.07
C MET A 71 -30.65 46.57 -18.77
N LEU A 72 -30.62 45.32 -19.27
CA LEU A 72 -29.47 44.42 -19.14
C LEU A 72 -28.37 44.74 -20.17
N GLU A 73 -28.66 45.51 -21.22
CA GLU A 73 -27.63 46.05 -22.14
C GLU A 73 -26.62 46.93 -21.40
N LEU A 74 -27.04 47.65 -20.35
CA LEU A 74 -26.14 48.43 -19.48
C LEU A 74 -25.06 47.54 -18.83
N SER A 75 -25.41 46.31 -18.47
CA SER A 75 -24.49 45.31 -17.91
C SER A 75 -23.83 44.43 -18.97
N ALA A 76 -24.30 44.45 -20.23
CA ALA A 76 -23.80 43.57 -21.29
C ALA A 76 -22.34 43.87 -21.68
N ALA A 77 -21.87 45.09 -21.44
CA ALA A 77 -20.46 45.47 -21.62
C ALA A 77 -19.53 44.89 -20.53
N TYR A 78 -20.07 44.32 -19.45
CA TYR A 78 -19.33 43.76 -18.32
C TYR A 78 -19.63 42.27 -18.18
N PRO A 79 -19.24 41.43 -19.16
CA PRO A 79 -19.47 40.00 -19.07
C PRO A 79 -18.74 39.44 -17.84
N MET A 80 -19.47 38.67 -17.04
CA MET A 80 -18.84 37.83 -16.03
C MET A 80 -17.95 36.81 -16.74
N TYR A 81 -16.74 36.61 -16.21
CA TYR A 81 -15.86 35.54 -16.66
C TYR A 81 -15.78 34.47 -15.58
N THR A 82 -15.71 33.21 -16.01
CA THR A 82 -15.43 32.08 -15.12
C THR A 82 -13.93 31.85 -15.07
N GLU A 83 -13.35 31.94 -13.89
CA GLU A 83 -11.96 31.52 -13.68
C GLU A 83 -11.89 29.98 -13.80
N GLN A 84 -11.24 29.49 -14.85
CA GLN A 84 -11.07 28.05 -15.09
C GLN A 84 -9.97 27.52 -14.16
N ARG A 85 -10.38 26.90 -13.06
CA ARG A 85 -9.52 26.28 -12.04
C ARG A 85 -9.37 24.78 -12.29
N ARG A 86 -9.14 24.43 -13.56
CA ARG A 86 -9.04 23.04 -14.04
C ARG A 86 -7.70 22.36 -13.71
N ALA A 87 -6.90 22.97 -12.83
CA ALA A 87 -5.71 22.31 -12.30
C ALA A 87 -6.13 21.05 -11.52
N PRO A 88 -5.37 19.95 -11.64
CA PRO A 88 -5.66 18.72 -10.91
C PRO A 88 -5.56 18.94 -9.40
N ASN A 89 -6.41 18.23 -8.66
CA ASN A 89 -6.48 18.25 -7.21
C ASN A 89 -5.92 16.93 -6.69
N TYR A 90 -4.74 17.00 -6.08
CA TYR A 90 -4.04 15.83 -5.57
C TYR A 90 -4.28 15.65 -4.09
N TYR A 91 -4.36 14.39 -3.67
CA TYR A 91 -4.17 14.03 -2.28
C TYR A 91 -3.25 12.83 -2.12
N VAL A 92 -2.54 12.77 -1.00
CA VAL A 92 -1.75 11.59 -0.62
C VAL A 92 -2.62 10.60 0.13
N PRO A 93 -2.77 9.36 -0.36
CA PRO A 93 -3.63 8.39 0.30
C PRO A 93 -3.07 7.86 1.62
N ASP A 94 -3.93 7.78 2.63
CA ASP A 94 -3.61 7.21 3.92
C ASP A 94 -3.85 5.69 3.94
N ALA A 95 -2.85 4.92 4.40
CA ALA A 95 -2.92 3.47 4.50
C ALA A 95 -3.01 2.94 5.95
N GLN A 96 -3.13 3.80 6.97
CA GLN A 96 -3.09 3.36 8.38
C GLN A 96 -4.25 2.41 8.71
N LEU A 97 -5.45 2.75 8.25
CA LEU A 97 -6.62 1.89 8.45
C LEU A 97 -6.55 0.61 7.60
N LEU A 98 -6.03 0.69 6.37
CA LEU A 98 -5.76 -0.47 5.53
C LEU A 98 -4.85 -1.48 6.25
N PHE A 99 -3.76 -1.01 6.86
CA PHE A 99 -2.81 -1.86 7.57
C PHE A 99 -3.35 -2.39 8.90
N HIS A 100 -4.24 -1.66 9.55
CA HIS A 100 -4.99 -2.18 10.68
C HIS A 100 -5.90 -3.33 10.27
N THR A 101 -6.69 -3.14 9.20
CA THR A 101 -7.57 -4.17 8.64
C THR A 101 -6.78 -5.39 8.18
N LEU A 102 -5.61 -5.19 7.56
CA LEU A 102 -4.69 -6.27 7.22
C LEU A 102 -4.18 -6.99 8.47
N GLY A 103 -3.79 -6.26 9.53
CA GLY A 103 -3.35 -6.87 10.79
C GLY A 103 -4.42 -7.75 11.44
N VAL A 104 -5.70 -7.39 11.30
CA VAL A 104 -6.81 -8.25 11.72
C VAL A 104 -6.89 -9.53 10.88
N CYS A 105 -6.71 -9.42 9.55
CA CYS A 105 -6.67 -10.57 8.66
C CYS A 105 -5.48 -11.50 9.00
N ASP A 106 -4.32 -10.94 9.30
CA ASP A 106 -3.12 -11.68 9.69
C ASP A 106 -3.32 -12.43 11.01
N GLN A 107 -3.97 -11.81 12.00
CA GLN A 107 -4.32 -12.49 13.26
C GLN A 107 -5.23 -13.71 13.03
N LEU A 108 -6.19 -13.61 12.11
CA LEU A 108 -7.04 -14.75 11.73
C LEU A 108 -6.22 -15.85 11.02
N MET A 109 -5.27 -15.49 10.16
CA MET A 109 -4.39 -16.46 9.51
C MET A 109 -3.44 -17.16 10.49
N THR A 110 -2.92 -16.45 11.49
CA THR A 110 -2.08 -17.03 12.55
C THR A 110 -2.84 -18.08 13.38
N THR A 111 -4.17 -18.02 13.43
CA THR A 111 -5.00 -19.05 14.10
C THR A 111 -5.52 -20.14 13.14
N THR A 112 -5.24 -20.03 11.84
CA THR A 112 -5.69 -20.98 10.81
C THR A 112 -4.63 -22.04 10.53
N ASP A 113 -4.63 -23.13 11.29
CA ASP A 113 -3.62 -24.21 11.21
C ASP A 113 -3.43 -24.77 9.79
N ARG A 114 -4.52 -24.97 9.03
CA ARG A 114 -4.46 -25.45 7.64
C ARG A 114 -3.64 -24.52 6.74
N PHE A 115 -3.80 -23.21 6.92
CA PHE A 115 -3.06 -22.22 6.13
C PHE A 115 -1.58 -22.27 6.49
N LEU A 116 -1.25 -22.21 7.79
CA LEU A 116 0.14 -22.24 8.28
C LEU A 116 0.90 -23.49 7.80
N ARG A 117 0.27 -24.66 7.85
CA ARG A 117 0.87 -25.91 7.33
C ARG A 117 1.07 -25.87 5.81
N SER A 118 0.18 -25.21 5.08
CA SER A 118 0.25 -25.10 3.61
C SER A 118 1.24 -24.05 3.12
N MET A 119 1.58 -23.10 3.99
CA MET A 119 2.42 -21.92 3.72
C MET A 119 3.39 -21.66 4.89
N PRO A 120 4.40 -22.53 5.07
CA PRO A 120 5.40 -22.38 6.12
C PRO A 120 6.27 -21.12 5.96
N SER A 121 6.32 -20.53 4.77
CA SER A 121 7.06 -19.31 4.46
C SER A 121 6.34 -18.01 4.88
N TRP A 122 5.06 -18.09 5.24
CA TRP A 122 4.29 -16.89 5.56
C TRP A 122 4.61 -16.32 6.94
N LEU A 123 4.66 -14.99 7.01
CA LEU A 123 4.70 -14.19 8.23
C LEU A 123 3.84 -12.93 8.01
N PRO A 124 3.31 -12.27 9.05
CA PRO A 124 2.58 -11.01 8.86
C PRO A 124 3.39 -9.91 8.15
N ILE A 125 4.73 -9.90 8.28
CA ILE A 125 5.55 -8.95 7.52
C ILE A 125 5.49 -9.19 6.00
N VAL A 126 5.25 -10.43 5.56
CA VAL A 126 5.13 -10.81 4.15
C VAL A 126 3.83 -10.25 3.56
N SER A 127 2.71 -10.35 4.29
CA SER A 127 1.44 -9.78 3.85
C SER A 127 1.48 -8.24 3.86
N GLN A 128 2.10 -7.64 4.88
CA GLN A 128 2.34 -6.19 4.93
C GLN A 128 3.19 -5.70 3.76
N LEU A 129 4.28 -6.40 3.42
CA LEU A 129 5.14 -6.05 2.29
C LEU A 129 4.39 -6.17 0.96
N TYR A 130 3.66 -7.26 0.76
CA TYR A 130 2.85 -7.47 -0.44
C TYR A 130 1.82 -6.34 -0.64
N VAL A 131 1.02 -6.05 0.38
CA VAL A 131 -0.01 -5.01 0.31
C VAL A 131 0.61 -3.63 0.15
N SER A 132 1.79 -3.37 0.73
CA SER A 132 2.54 -2.12 0.52
C SER A 132 2.87 -1.91 -0.97
N VAL A 133 3.36 -2.96 -1.65
CA VAL A 133 3.68 -2.88 -3.08
C VAL A 133 2.40 -2.65 -3.88
N LEU A 134 1.35 -3.45 -3.65
CA LEU A 134 0.09 -3.30 -4.40
C LEU A 134 -0.51 -1.91 -4.21
N TRP A 135 -0.48 -1.36 -2.99
CA TRP A 135 -1.01 -0.04 -2.67
C TRP A 135 -0.32 1.05 -3.49
N ASN A 136 1.02 1.06 -3.48
CA ASN A 136 1.81 2.03 -4.25
C ASN A 136 1.58 1.87 -5.76
N VAL A 137 1.52 0.63 -6.27
CA VAL A 137 1.26 0.34 -7.68
C VAL A 137 -0.15 0.79 -8.10
N MET A 138 -1.16 0.61 -7.25
CA MET A 138 -2.52 1.06 -7.55
C MET A 138 -2.59 2.60 -7.68
N ILE A 139 -1.91 3.34 -6.79
CA ILE A 139 -1.86 4.80 -6.87
C ILE A 139 -1.18 5.24 -8.19
N LEU A 140 -0.04 4.63 -8.54
CA LEU A 140 0.63 4.89 -9.82
C LEU A 140 -0.26 4.54 -11.02
N LYS A 141 -0.97 3.41 -10.97
CA LYS A 141 -1.92 2.98 -12.02
C LYS A 141 -3.02 4.03 -12.23
N VAL A 142 -3.62 4.53 -11.15
CA VAL A 142 -4.64 5.58 -11.22
C VAL A 142 -4.05 6.85 -11.82
N TYR A 143 -2.89 7.28 -11.33
CA TYR A 143 -2.23 8.52 -11.74
C TYR A 143 -1.79 8.52 -13.22
N VAL A 144 -1.29 7.40 -13.74
CA VAL A 144 -0.96 7.24 -15.17
C VAL A 144 -2.24 7.20 -16.01
N ASN A 145 -3.27 6.48 -15.56
CA ASN A 145 -4.52 6.32 -16.31
C ASN A 145 -5.31 7.64 -16.46
N THR A 146 -5.16 8.60 -15.56
CA THR A 146 -5.75 9.94 -15.68
C THR A 146 -4.98 10.87 -16.62
N GLY A 147 -3.81 10.44 -17.12
CA GLY A 147 -2.97 11.22 -18.05
C GLY A 147 -1.99 12.19 -17.39
N TYR A 148 -2.04 12.36 -16.06
CA TYR A 148 -1.13 13.25 -15.33
C TYR A 148 0.21 12.58 -14.97
N GLY A 149 0.25 11.24 -14.92
CA GLY A 149 1.42 10.45 -14.53
C GLY A 149 2.36 10.01 -15.65
N ALA A 150 2.44 10.72 -16.78
CA ALA A 150 3.19 10.27 -17.96
C ALA A 150 4.66 9.86 -17.66
N ALA A 151 5.31 10.53 -16.72
CA ALA A 151 6.68 10.21 -16.28
C ALA A 151 6.83 8.79 -15.69
N TYR A 152 5.78 8.24 -15.10
CA TYR A 152 5.78 6.91 -14.47
C TYR A 152 5.25 5.80 -15.39
N ALA A 153 4.87 6.13 -16.63
CA ALA A 153 4.24 5.17 -17.54
C ALA A 153 5.17 3.99 -17.87
N HIS A 154 6.47 4.24 -18.05
CA HIS A 154 7.45 3.17 -18.30
C HIS A 154 7.60 2.24 -17.09
N ASP A 155 7.80 2.80 -15.90
CA ASP A 155 7.91 2.01 -14.67
C ASP A 155 6.63 1.20 -14.42
N LEU A 156 5.46 1.79 -14.64
CA LEU A 156 4.19 1.10 -14.51
C LEU A 156 4.05 -0.06 -15.52
N ASP A 157 4.48 0.13 -16.76
CA ASP A 157 4.49 -0.93 -17.77
C ASP A 157 5.35 -2.12 -17.32
N VAL A 158 6.54 -1.86 -16.77
CA VAL A 158 7.40 -2.90 -16.19
C VAL A 158 6.70 -3.64 -15.05
N LEU A 159 6.10 -2.90 -14.11
CA LEU A 159 5.39 -3.46 -12.96
C LEU A 159 4.16 -4.29 -13.37
N LEU A 160 3.37 -3.82 -14.33
CA LEU A 160 2.13 -4.49 -14.73
C LEU A 160 2.36 -5.63 -15.72
N ASN A 161 3.24 -5.46 -16.71
CA ASN A 161 3.37 -6.42 -17.81
C ASN A 161 4.54 -7.41 -17.60
N HIS A 162 5.67 -6.97 -17.05
CA HIS A 162 6.82 -7.85 -16.81
C HIS A 162 6.70 -8.59 -15.48
N LEU A 163 6.30 -7.89 -14.41
CA LEU A 163 6.13 -8.49 -13.07
C LEU A 163 4.71 -9.02 -12.81
N GLN A 164 3.77 -8.80 -13.73
CA GLN A 164 2.38 -9.26 -13.64
C GLN A 164 1.68 -8.88 -12.32
N ILE A 165 1.97 -7.69 -11.80
CA ILE A 165 1.38 -7.21 -10.54
C ILE A 165 -0.14 -7.00 -10.69
N ASN A 166 -0.62 -6.77 -11.91
CA ASN A 166 -2.06 -6.70 -12.22
C ASN A 166 -2.82 -8.01 -11.93
N GLU A 167 -2.15 -9.16 -11.99
CA GLU A 167 -2.72 -10.49 -11.67
C GLU A 167 -2.69 -10.80 -10.17
N CYS A 168 -1.97 -10.00 -9.37
CA CYS A 168 -1.86 -10.21 -7.93
C CYS A 168 -3.21 -10.04 -7.22
N MET A 169 -3.58 -11.03 -6.42
CA MET A 169 -4.85 -11.08 -5.68
C MET A 169 -4.83 -10.15 -4.47
N ILE A 170 -5.89 -9.36 -4.31
CA ILE A 170 -6.16 -8.53 -3.13
C ILE A 170 -7.06 -9.32 -2.18
N PRO A 171 -6.72 -9.45 -0.88
CA PRO A 171 -7.61 -10.01 0.13
C PRO A 171 -8.95 -9.27 0.18
N GLY A 172 -10.06 -10.01 0.17
CA GLY A 172 -11.42 -9.44 0.07
C GLY A 172 -11.73 -8.25 0.99
N PRO A 173 -11.38 -8.30 2.30
CA PRO A 173 -11.57 -7.17 3.22
C PRO A 173 -10.87 -5.87 2.81
N LEU A 174 -9.81 -5.98 2.00
CA LEU A 174 -8.98 -4.85 1.58
C LEU A 174 -9.46 -4.25 0.25
N VAL A 175 -10.26 -4.98 -0.53
CA VAL A 175 -10.77 -4.52 -1.83
C VAL A 175 -11.43 -3.13 -1.78
N PRO A 176 -12.26 -2.79 -0.77
CA PRO A 176 -12.85 -1.46 -0.69
C PRO A 176 -11.83 -0.32 -0.61
N PHE A 177 -10.70 -0.53 0.06
CA PHE A 177 -9.64 0.46 0.18
C PHE A 177 -8.97 0.73 -1.16
N PHE A 178 -8.77 -0.29 -1.98
CA PHE A 178 -8.23 -0.13 -3.33
C PHE A 178 -9.24 0.54 -4.26
N GLN A 179 -10.54 0.27 -4.09
CA GLN A 179 -11.61 0.92 -4.85
C GLN A 179 -11.78 2.41 -4.48
N SER A 180 -11.51 2.80 -3.23
CA SER A 180 -11.59 4.20 -2.81
C SER A 180 -10.43 5.07 -3.31
N LEU A 181 -9.37 4.48 -3.87
CA LEU A 181 -8.29 5.18 -4.59
C LEU A 181 -8.67 5.60 -6.01
N ALA A 182 -9.86 5.29 -6.48
CA ALA A 182 -10.19 5.59 -7.86
C ALA A 182 -10.37 7.11 -8.07
N ALA A 183 -9.81 7.62 -9.18
CA ALA A 183 -9.89 9.04 -9.54
C ALA A 183 -11.28 9.40 -10.07
N VAL A 184 -11.62 10.69 -9.95
CA VAL A 184 -12.87 11.23 -10.48
C VAL A 184 -12.69 12.63 -11.02
N ASN A 185 -13.61 13.06 -11.88
CA ASN A 185 -13.70 14.46 -12.24
C ASN A 185 -14.13 15.36 -11.07
N GLY A 186 -13.74 16.63 -11.16
CA GLY A 186 -14.18 17.66 -10.20
C GLY A 186 -15.71 17.80 -10.16
N PRO A 187 -16.27 18.28 -9.03
CA PRO A 187 -17.71 18.53 -8.89
C PRO A 187 -18.28 19.49 -9.92
N PHE A 188 -17.47 20.47 -10.35
CA PHE A 188 -17.87 21.54 -11.26
C PHE A 188 -16.97 21.54 -12.50
N ASP A 189 -17.51 21.96 -13.65
CA ASP A 189 -16.78 22.01 -14.93
C ASP A 189 -15.53 22.89 -14.93
N TRP A 190 -15.45 23.83 -13.99
CA TRP A 190 -14.33 24.73 -13.82
C TRP A 190 -13.31 24.24 -12.79
N ILE A 191 -13.54 23.07 -12.15
CA ILE A 191 -12.62 22.42 -11.22
C ILE A 191 -12.00 21.19 -11.87
N GLY A 192 -10.68 21.03 -11.69
CA GLY A 192 -9.95 19.89 -12.25
C GLY A 192 -10.26 18.57 -11.55
N ASP A 193 -9.70 17.50 -12.10
CA ASP A 193 -9.89 16.14 -11.59
C ASP A 193 -9.35 15.98 -10.16
N ILE A 194 -9.95 15.07 -9.39
CA ILE A 194 -9.52 14.70 -8.04
C ILE A 194 -8.86 13.33 -8.10
N ILE A 195 -7.58 13.28 -7.75
CA ILE A 195 -6.70 12.14 -8.05
C ILE A 195 -5.81 11.84 -6.84
N PRO A 196 -5.70 10.58 -6.40
CA PRO A 196 -4.63 10.21 -5.49
C PRO A 196 -3.30 10.20 -6.22
N ALA A 197 -2.29 10.82 -5.62
CA ALA A 197 -0.95 10.87 -6.17
C ALA A 197 0.07 10.51 -5.10
N MET A 198 1.13 9.83 -5.53
CA MET A 198 2.35 9.75 -4.75
C MET A 198 3.13 11.05 -4.92
N PRO A 199 3.73 11.60 -3.85
CA PRO A 199 4.66 12.71 -3.98
C PRO A 199 5.83 12.35 -4.90
N SER A 200 6.55 13.33 -5.42
CA SER A 200 7.75 13.04 -6.20
C SER A 200 8.77 12.26 -5.38
N PHE A 201 9.64 11.46 -6.02
CA PHE A 201 10.58 10.63 -5.27
C PHE A 201 11.48 11.47 -4.33
N THR A 202 11.98 12.60 -4.81
CA THR A 202 12.83 13.54 -4.04
C THR A 202 12.10 14.21 -2.89
N GLU A 203 10.77 14.31 -2.96
CA GLU A 203 9.93 14.85 -1.89
C GLU A 203 9.54 13.75 -0.91
N LEU A 204 9.37 12.51 -1.38
CA LEU A 204 9.04 11.35 -0.55
C LEU A 204 10.24 10.90 0.29
N TRP A 205 11.41 10.77 -0.33
CA TRP A 205 12.61 10.18 0.26
C TRP A 205 13.68 11.25 0.46
N THR A 206 14.16 11.40 1.69
CA THR A 206 15.10 12.46 2.08
C THR A 206 16.53 11.94 2.17
N ASP A 207 17.51 12.86 2.09
CA ASP A 207 18.94 12.57 2.21
C ASP A 207 19.34 11.92 3.54
N GLU A 208 18.49 12.03 4.58
CA GLU A 208 18.63 11.33 5.86
C GLU A 208 18.28 9.83 5.79
N PHE A 209 18.13 9.29 4.58
CA PHE A 209 17.76 7.89 4.33
C PHE A 209 16.42 7.50 5.00
N ALA A 210 15.46 8.41 4.94
CA ALA A 210 14.17 8.27 5.59
C ALA A 210 13.04 8.94 4.79
N PRO A 211 11.79 8.48 4.94
CA PRO A 211 10.65 9.14 4.31
C PRO A 211 10.45 10.54 4.91
N HIS A 212 10.03 11.50 4.09
CA HIS A 212 9.72 12.86 4.52
C HIS A 212 8.64 12.85 5.61
N ALA A 213 8.74 13.80 6.55
CA ALA A 213 7.95 13.75 7.77
C ALA A 213 6.43 13.87 7.53
N ALA A 214 6.02 14.53 6.44
CA ALA A 214 4.61 14.62 6.03
C ALA A 214 4.04 13.23 5.65
N TYR A 215 4.85 12.38 5.02
CA TYR A 215 4.39 11.11 4.43
C TYR A 215 4.69 9.88 5.26
N ALA A 216 5.69 9.96 6.13
CA ALA A 216 6.22 8.84 6.92
C ALA A 216 5.15 8.05 7.69
N ARG A 217 3.99 8.67 7.96
CA ARG A 217 2.87 8.07 8.70
C ARG A 217 1.79 7.46 7.82
N GLN A 218 1.64 7.94 6.58
CA GLN A 218 0.49 7.65 5.72
C GLN A 218 0.85 6.63 4.63
N ILE A 219 2.04 6.78 4.04
CA ILE A 219 2.51 5.94 2.94
C ILE A 219 3.28 4.74 3.50
N PRO A 220 2.91 3.50 3.13
CA PRO A 220 3.70 2.32 3.45
C PRO A 220 4.94 2.26 2.55
N ILE A 221 6.13 2.06 3.13
CA ILE A 221 7.40 2.03 2.41
C ILE A 221 7.89 0.57 2.27
N PRO A 222 7.77 -0.07 1.09
CA PRO A 222 8.14 -1.47 0.90
C PRO A 222 9.61 -1.77 1.22
N ALA A 223 10.54 -0.89 0.85
CA ALA A 223 11.97 -1.07 1.13
C ALA A 223 12.27 -1.32 2.62
N ILE A 224 11.56 -0.65 3.54
CA ILE A 224 11.75 -0.84 4.98
C ILE A 224 11.32 -2.25 5.39
N LEU A 225 10.15 -2.69 4.92
CA LEU A 225 9.60 -4.02 5.22
C LEU A 225 10.47 -5.14 4.64
N LEU A 226 10.96 -4.94 3.41
CA LEU A 226 11.84 -5.87 2.72
C LEU A 226 13.20 -5.98 3.42
N ASP A 227 13.78 -4.87 3.87
CA ASP A 227 15.01 -4.86 4.67
C ASP A 227 14.84 -5.65 5.98
N GLN A 228 13.71 -5.47 6.66
CA GLN A 228 13.42 -6.21 7.89
C GLN A 228 13.21 -7.70 7.63
N LEU A 229 12.54 -8.07 6.54
CA LEU A 229 12.38 -9.48 6.15
C LEU A 229 13.73 -10.12 5.78
N TYR A 230 14.58 -9.41 5.03
CA TYR A 230 15.94 -9.85 4.72
C TYR A 230 16.76 -10.08 6.01
N ARG A 231 16.73 -9.11 6.92
CA ARG A 231 17.45 -9.19 8.19
C ARG A 231 16.96 -10.36 9.04
N PHE A 232 15.65 -10.56 9.12
CA PHE A 232 15.05 -11.72 9.79
C PHE A 232 15.55 -13.05 9.22
N ALA A 233 15.66 -13.13 7.89
CA ALA A 233 16.10 -14.33 7.20
C ALA A 233 17.59 -14.62 7.39
N THR A 234 18.44 -13.58 7.41
CA THR A 234 19.91 -13.73 7.34
C THR A 234 20.66 -13.58 8.65
N LEU A 235 20.04 -13.03 9.71
CA LEU A 235 20.69 -12.90 11.01
C LEU A 235 21.20 -14.27 11.49
N ALA A 236 22.44 -14.43 11.95
CA ALA A 236 22.92 -15.73 12.45
C ALA A 236 22.19 -16.20 13.73
N PHE A 237 22.16 -17.51 13.98
CA PHE A 237 21.71 -18.03 15.27
C PHE A 237 22.80 -17.81 16.33
N ASP A 238 22.40 -17.52 17.56
CA ASP A 238 23.31 -17.72 18.69
C ASP A 238 23.61 -19.23 18.79
N ALA A 239 24.88 -19.60 18.92
CA ALA A 239 25.30 -21.01 19.02
C ALA A 239 24.63 -21.75 20.19
N GLN A 240 24.12 -21.03 21.20
CA GLN A 240 23.40 -21.59 22.33
C GLN A 240 21.88 -21.69 22.12
N LEU A 241 21.30 -20.91 21.20
CA LEU A 241 19.86 -20.85 20.96
C LEU A 241 19.55 -21.44 19.57
N GLN A 242 18.86 -22.57 19.55
CA GLN A 242 18.41 -23.21 18.30
C GLN A 242 17.39 -22.37 17.50
N THR A 243 16.90 -21.26 18.08
CA THR A 243 15.96 -20.32 17.45
C THR A 243 16.25 -18.88 17.88
N ASN A 244 15.99 -17.93 17.00
CA ASN A 244 16.04 -16.49 17.30
C ASN A 244 14.67 -15.92 17.70
N TYR A 245 13.62 -16.74 17.82
CA TYR A 245 12.25 -16.26 18.05
C TYR A 245 12.15 -15.34 19.29
N ALA A 246 12.73 -15.73 20.42
CA ALA A 246 12.66 -14.94 21.66
C ALA A 246 13.56 -13.69 21.68
N THR A 247 14.59 -13.65 20.83
CA THR A 247 15.66 -12.63 20.86
C THR A 247 15.63 -11.68 19.68
N PHE A 248 15.02 -12.07 18.56
CA PHE A 248 14.94 -11.26 17.36
C PHE A 248 14.07 -10.02 17.58
N GLU A 249 14.64 -8.86 17.29
CA GLU A 249 13.96 -7.57 17.37
C GLU A 249 13.71 -6.99 15.99
N TRP A 250 12.43 -6.80 15.66
CA TRP A 250 11.99 -6.07 14.49
C TRP A 250 12.38 -4.59 14.61
N TYR A 251 12.85 -4.01 13.50
CA TYR A 251 13.19 -2.59 13.37
C TYR A 251 14.33 -2.11 14.29
N SER A 252 15.22 -3.00 14.74
CA SER A 252 16.44 -2.60 15.47
C SER A 252 17.63 -2.28 14.57
N ASN A 253 17.61 -2.69 13.31
CA ASN A 253 18.61 -2.28 12.32
C ASN A 253 17.91 -2.20 10.97
N ILE A 254 17.71 -0.97 10.49
CA ILE A 254 17.05 -0.69 9.22
C ILE A 254 18.14 -0.14 8.29
N PHE A 255 18.32 -0.77 7.14
CA PHE A 255 19.33 -0.37 6.14
C PHE A 255 20.76 -0.25 6.70
N ASN A 256 21.17 -1.22 7.52
CA ASN A 256 22.44 -1.24 8.24
C ASN A 256 22.66 -0.08 9.24
N GLN A 257 21.65 0.73 9.55
CA GLN A 257 21.75 1.77 10.58
C GLN A 257 21.41 1.24 11.97
N ASP A 258 22.20 1.62 12.98
CA ASP A 258 21.97 1.28 14.38
C ASP A 258 20.77 2.02 14.99
N VAL A 259 20.23 1.51 16.10
CA VAL A 259 19.05 2.08 16.76
C VAL A 259 19.23 3.56 17.15
N ASN A 260 20.46 3.91 17.53
CA ASN A 260 20.77 5.26 18.00
C ASN A 260 21.05 6.23 16.84
N THR A 261 21.31 5.72 15.63
CA THR A 261 21.66 6.52 14.45
C THR A 261 20.54 6.54 13.41
N HIS A 262 19.63 5.57 13.41
CA HIS A 262 18.53 5.50 12.45
C HIS A 262 17.46 6.57 12.72
N ASN A 263 16.84 7.10 11.67
CA ASN A 263 15.80 8.12 11.80
C ASN A 263 14.49 7.52 12.36
N ALA A 264 13.88 8.18 13.35
CA ALA A 264 12.61 7.75 13.94
C ALA A 264 11.49 7.55 12.89
N ARG A 265 11.53 8.32 11.79
CA ARG A 265 10.56 8.27 10.68
C ARG A 265 10.48 6.91 9.99
N LEU A 266 11.54 6.09 10.03
CA LEU A 266 11.54 4.73 9.51
C LEU A 266 10.60 3.79 10.31
N ARG A 267 10.18 4.20 11.51
CA ARG A 267 9.31 3.46 12.43
C ARG A 267 8.02 4.22 12.74
N LEU A 268 7.56 5.04 11.80
CA LEU A 268 6.30 5.79 11.90
C LEU A 268 5.26 5.35 10.88
N GLY A 269 5.55 4.39 10.01
CA GLY A 269 4.65 4.05 8.92
C GLY A 269 3.45 3.15 9.28
N PRO A 270 2.51 3.01 8.34
CA PRO A 270 1.33 2.14 8.47
C PRO A 270 1.66 0.70 8.84
N GLN A 271 2.84 0.20 8.45
CA GLN A 271 3.30 -1.16 8.75
C GLN A 271 3.27 -1.53 10.23
N LEU A 272 3.32 -0.55 11.13
CA LEU A 272 3.27 -0.79 12.57
C LEU A 272 1.85 -0.89 13.16
N CYS A 273 0.82 -0.63 12.34
CA CYS A 273 -0.59 -0.74 12.75
C CYS A 273 -1.08 -2.19 12.80
N GLY A 274 -0.40 -3.10 12.09
CA GLY A 274 -0.62 -4.54 12.16
C GLY A 274 0.34 -5.22 13.15
N SER A 275 -0.07 -6.37 13.69
CA SER A 275 0.82 -7.19 14.52
C SER A 275 1.77 -8.01 13.66
N LEU A 276 3.03 -8.14 14.10
CA LEU A 276 4.01 -9.06 13.52
C LEU A 276 4.11 -10.39 14.27
N PHE A 277 3.18 -10.63 15.20
CA PHE A 277 3.17 -11.84 16.00
C PHE A 277 2.97 -13.09 15.14
N THR A 278 3.76 -14.13 15.46
CA THR A 278 3.61 -15.47 14.90
C THR A 278 4.01 -16.50 15.96
N THR A 279 3.72 -17.77 15.73
CA THR A 279 4.18 -18.84 16.62
C THR A 279 5.66 -19.16 16.35
N GLN A 280 6.36 -19.73 17.34
CA GLN A 280 7.76 -20.11 17.18
C GLN A 280 7.96 -21.08 16.00
N ALA A 281 7.11 -22.10 15.89
CA ALA A 281 7.19 -23.08 14.80
C ALA A 281 7.07 -22.44 13.41
N GLN A 282 6.17 -21.45 13.27
CA GLN A 282 6.02 -20.71 12.02
C GLN A 282 7.21 -19.78 11.77
N CYS A 283 7.74 -19.13 12.81
CA CYS A 283 8.94 -18.31 12.74
C CYS A 283 10.14 -19.12 12.20
N ASP A 284 10.39 -20.29 12.77
CA ASP A 284 11.50 -21.15 12.38
C ASP A 284 11.33 -21.68 10.94
N SER A 285 10.11 -22.09 10.58
CA SER A 285 9.77 -22.57 9.24
C SER A 285 9.93 -21.46 8.18
N ALA A 286 9.45 -20.25 8.47
CA ALA A 286 9.55 -19.13 7.54
C ALA A 286 11.00 -18.72 7.32
N ARG A 287 11.81 -18.72 8.37
CA ARG A 287 13.23 -18.39 8.28
C ARG A 287 14.01 -19.42 7.49
N ALA A 288 13.73 -20.71 7.67
CA ALA A 288 14.33 -21.79 6.87
C ALA A 288 14.03 -21.65 5.37
N PHE A 289 12.88 -21.07 5.02
CA PHE A 289 12.54 -20.73 3.62
C PHE A 289 13.24 -19.45 3.14
N TRP A 290 13.13 -18.35 3.89
CA TRP A 290 13.60 -17.04 3.43
C TRP A 290 15.12 -16.93 3.39
N ASN A 291 15.85 -17.63 4.25
CA ASN A 291 17.32 -17.61 4.26
C ASN A 291 17.92 -18.00 2.89
N PRO A 292 17.62 -19.18 2.32
CA PRO A 292 18.10 -19.53 0.98
C PRO A 292 17.45 -18.69 -0.12
N ALA A 293 16.21 -18.21 0.07
CA ALA A 293 15.54 -17.35 -0.92
C ALA A 293 16.24 -16.00 -1.12
N PHE A 294 16.86 -15.46 -0.07
CA PHE A 294 17.66 -14.22 -0.16
C PHE A 294 19.15 -14.47 -0.43
N ALA A 295 19.66 -15.68 -0.23
CA ALA A 295 21.06 -16.00 -0.45
C ALA A 295 21.52 -15.80 -1.91
N ASN A 296 20.59 -15.89 -2.87
CA ASN A 296 20.88 -15.78 -4.30
C ASN A 296 20.18 -14.56 -4.92
N GLY A 297 20.97 -13.56 -5.32
CA GLY A 297 20.49 -12.47 -6.18
C GLY A 297 19.69 -11.36 -5.47
N PHE A 298 19.78 -11.26 -4.14
CA PHE A 298 19.28 -10.11 -3.39
C PHE A 298 20.44 -9.36 -2.72
N THR A 299 20.45 -8.04 -2.85
CA THR A 299 21.45 -7.16 -2.25
C THR A 299 20.74 -6.28 -1.26
N ARG A 300 21.07 -6.44 0.03
CA ARG A 300 20.52 -5.59 1.08
C ARG A 300 20.89 -4.13 0.81
N ILE A 301 19.90 -3.24 0.96
CA ILE A 301 20.11 -1.80 0.92
C ILE A 301 20.95 -1.38 2.14
N ASP A 302 21.96 -0.56 1.90
CA ASP A 302 22.85 -0.01 2.93
C ASP A 302 22.87 1.52 2.84
N ALA A 303 22.50 2.19 3.94
CA ALA A 303 22.54 3.65 4.00
C ALA A 303 23.94 4.24 3.81
N ALA A 304 25.01 3.46 4.03
CA ALA A 304 26.39 3.88 3.79
C ALA A 304 26.79 3.93 2.31
N ASN A 305 26.08 3.21 1.43
CA ASN A 305 26.41 3.09 0.01
C ASN A 305 25.74 4.15 -0.89
N GLY A 306 25.08 5.14 -0.29
CA GLY A 306 24.41 6.24 -0.99
C GLY A 306 22.88 6.16 -0.98
N PRO A 307 22.19 7.25 -1.36
CA PRO A 307 20.74 7.34 -1.27
C PRO A 307 20.04 6.45 -2.30
N LEU A 308 18.78 6.10 -2.01
CA LEU A 308 17.86 5.61 -3.04
C LEU A 308 17.55 6.77 -3.99
N MET A 309 17.39 6.48 -5.28
CA MET A 309 17.25 7.48 -6.34
C MET A 309 15.92 7.40 -7.10
N ALA A 310 15.19 6.27 -7.00
CA ALA A 310 13.98 6.06 -7.78
C ALA A 310 12.94 5.16 -7.09
N PHE A 311 11.68 5.28 -7.52
CA PHE A 311 10.57 4.46 -7.04
C PHE A 311 10.80 2.95 -7.16
N PRO A 312 11.33 2.39 -8.26
CA PRO A 312 11.60 0.96 -8.35
C PRO A 312 12.55 0.44 -7.27
N GLN A 313 13.49 1.27 -6.80
CA GLN A 313 14.38 0.94 -5.68
C GLN A 313 13.62 0.98 -4.35
N LEU A 314 12.74 1.96 -4.15
CA LEU A 314 11.87 2.05 -2.96
C LEU A 314 10.86 0.88 -2.88
N LEU A 315 10.41 0.37 -4.02
CA LEU A 315 9.58 -0.83 -4.12
C LEU A 315 10.38 -2.13 -3.91
N GLY A 316 11.71 -2.08 -3.96
CA GLY A 316 12.60 -3.23 -3.75
C GLY A 316 12.83 -4.10 -4.99
N PHE A 317 12.48 -3.62 -6.19
CA PHE A 317 12.69 -4.37 -7.43
C PHE A 317 14.06 -4.13 -8.05
N ILE A 318 14.71 -3.03 -7.71
CA ILE A 318 16.05 -2.67 -8.18
C ILE A 318 16.94 -2.40 -6.97
N SER A 319 18.17 -2.93 -6.98
CA SER A 319 19.18 -2.64 -5.95
C SER A 319 19.67 -1.20 -6.01
N GLN A 320 20.45 -0.77 -5.01
CA GLN A 320 21.14 0.53 -5.05
C GLN A 320 22.05 0.66 -6.29
N ASP A 321 22.68 -0.42 -6.71
CA ASP A 321 23.58 -0.47 -7.86
C ASP A 321 22.86 -0.63 -9.22
N GLY A 322 21.52 -0.70 -9.23
CA GLY A 322 20.74 -0.83 -10.46
C GLY A 322 20.44 -2.27 -10.91
N ALA A 323 20.79 -3.29 -10.13
CA ALA A 323 20.52 -4.68 -10.48
C ALA A 323 19.05 -5.05 -10.20
N LEU A 324 18.40 -5.80 -11.09
CA LEU A 324 17.03 -6.29 -10.90
C LEU A 324 16.99 -7.40 -9.84
N GLN A 325 16.05 -7.29 -8.89
CA GLN A 325 15.88 -8.21 -7.76
C GLN A 325 14.41 -8.57 -7.54
N SER A 326 13.73 -9.11 -8.55
CA SER A 326 12.28 -9.38 -8.48
C SER A 326 11.90 -10.75 -7.88
N ASN A 327 12.87 -11.65 -7.67
CA ASN A 327 12.60 -13.04 -7.26
C ASN A 327 11.85 -13.13 -5.92
N TRP A 328 12.18 -12.26 -4.95
CA TRP A 328 11.50 -12.25 -3.65
C TRP A 328 10.00 -12.00 -3.80
N PHE A 329 9.60 -11.13 -4.73
CA PHE A 329 8.19 -10.78 -4.92
C PHE A 329 7.40 -11.93 -5.55
N MET A 330 8.03 -12.75 -6.41
CA MET A 330 7.40 -13.97 -6.92
C MET A 330 7.06 -14.96 -5.80
N HIS A 331 7.95 -15.12 -4.82
CA HIS A 331 7.66 -15.96 -3.66
C HIS A 331 6.53 -15.39 -2.80
N ILE A 332 6.55 -14.08 -2.55
CA ILE A 332 5.49 -13.40 -1.78
C ILE A 332 4.15 -13.49 -2.50
N SER A 333 4.11 -13.27 -3.81
CA SER A 333 2.86 -13.32 -4.58
C SER A 333 2.24 -14.71 -4.50
N LEU A 334 3.00 -15.79 -4.63
CA LEU A 334 2.50 -17.17 -4.48
C LEU A 334 1.89 -17.43 -3.09
N ILE A 335 2.56 -16.95 -2.03
CA ILE A 335 2.05 -17.05 -0.65
C ILE A 335 0.72 -16.29 -0.53
N MET A 336 0.68 -15.07 -1.06
CA MET A 336 -0.48 -14.19 -0.94
C MET A 336 -1.65 -14.60 -1.83
N HIS A 337 -1.42 -15.31 -2.93
CA HIS A 337 -2.48 -15.97 -3.70
C HIS A 337 -3.21 -17.01 -2.85
N LYS A 338 -2.48 -17.86 -2.10
CA LYS A 338 -3.13 -18.79 -1.16
C LYS A 338 -3.77 -18.06 0.00
N TYR A 339 -3.14 -17.03 0.56
CA TYR A 339 -3.73 -16.20 1.61
C TYR A 339 -5.11 -15.65 1.18
N ALA A 340 -5.20 -15.09 -0.02
CA ALA A 340 -6.43 -14.52 -0.57
C ALA A 340 -7.57 -15.56 -0.71
N GLN A 341 -7.26 -16.85 -0.90
CA GLN A 341 -8.29 -17.90 -0.95
C GLN A 341 -9.06 -18.08 0.36
N TYR A 342 -8.48 -17.68 1.50
CA TYR A 342 -9.15 -17.72 2.81
C TYR A 342 -10.08 -16.52 3.06
N PHE A 343 -10.21 -15.61 2.09
CA PHE A 343 -11.03 -14.41 2.20
C PHE A 343 -12.00 -14.29 1.01
N ASN A 344 -13.30 -14.31 1.32
CA ASN A 344 -14.37 -14.06 0.36
C ASN A 344 -14.22 -12.71 -0.34
N GLY A 345 -14.58 -12.65 -1.62
CA GLY A 345 -14.53 -11.39 -2.38
C GLY A 345 -13.12 -10.93 -2.71
N SER A 346 -12.11 -11.80 -2.58
CA SER A 346 -10.78 -11.56 -3.12
C SER A 346 -10.79 -11.45 -4.64
N VAL A 347 -10.11 -10.45 -5.17
CA VAL A 347 -10.06 -10.15 -6.62
C VAL A 347 -8.66 -9.73 -7.05
N PRO A 348 -8.28 -9.94 -8.32
CA PRO A 348 -6.98 -9.47 -8.83
C PRO A 348 -6.95 -7.94 -8.96
N LEU A 349 -5.77 -7.32 -8.83
CA LEU A 349 -5.60 -5.87 -8.94
C LEU A 349 -6.17 -5.28 -10.26
N LYS A 350 -6.12 -6.04 -11.36
CA LYS A 350 -6.69 -5.62 -12.65
C LYS A 350 -8.19 -5.37 -12.62
N SER A 351 -8.95 -6.03 -11.74
CA SER A 351 -10.39 -5.82 -11.63
C SER A 351 -10.77 -4.54 -10.90
N ILE A 352 -9.81 -3.88 -10.24
CA ILE A 352 -10.04 -2.58 -9.61
C ILE A 352 -9.96 -1.50 -10.68
N SER A 353 -11.09 -0.82 -10.88
CA SER A 353 -11.20 0.31 -11.79
C SER A 353 -10.35 1.49 -11.30
N PRO A 354 -9.58 2.14 -12.18
CA PRO A 354 -8.89 3.38 -11.84
C PRO A 354 -9.84 4.58 -11.75
N VAL A 355 -11.08 4.45 -12.22
CA VAL A 355 -12.12 5.49 -12.16
C VAL A 355 -13.22 5.07 -11.19
N GLY A 356 -13.59 6.00 -10.30
CA GLY A 356 -14.42 5.72 -9.13
C GLY A 356 -15.77 6.40 -9.14
N ILE A 357 -16.54 6.12 -8.09
CA ILE A 357 -17.83 6.77 -7.80
C ILE A 357 -17.69 8.08 -6.98
N GLY A 358 -16.47 8.48 -6.60
CA GLY A 358 -16.24 9.76 -5.90
C GLY A 358 -15.88 9.66 -4.43
N ALA A 359 -15.50 8.48 -3.92
CA ALA A 359 -15.01 8.33 -2.54
C ALA A 359 -13.77 9.21 -2.26
N SER A 360 -12.94 9.47 -3.27
CA SER A 360 -11.75 10.33 -3.21
C SER A 360 -12.04 11.82 -2.98
N VAL A 361 -13.27 12.27 -3.27
CA VAL A 361 -13.73 13.66 -3.13
C VAL A 361 -13.98 14.03 -1.66
N ILE A 362 -14.22 13.02 -0.83
CA ILE A 362 -14.58 13.15 0.57
C ILE A 362 -13.29 13.07 1.39
N TYR A 363 -13.12 13.99 2.33
CA TYR A 363 -11.99 13.97 3.24
C TYR A 363 -12.45 13.80 4.69
N GLY A 364 -11.69 13.02 5.44
CA GLY A 364 -11.87 12.82 6.86
C GLY A 364 -10.98 13.77 7.67
N THR A 365 -11.55 14.37 8.70
CA THR A 365 -10.80 15.15 9.70
C THR A 365 -10.96 14.46 11.06
N PRO A 366 -9.85 14.02 11.70
CA PRO A 366 -9.92 13.44 13.03
C PRO A 366 -10.40 14.48 14.05
N LEU A 367 -11.15 14.06 15.06
CA LEU A 367 -11.44 14.91 16.22
C LEU A 367 -10.19 15.05 17.09
N GLU A 368 -10.12 16.15 17.84
CA GLU A 368 -9.06 16.36 18.82
C GLU A 368 -9.21 15.33 19.96
N ASP A 369 -8.19 14.49 20.12
CA ASP A 369 -8.11 13.48 21.17
C ASP A 369 -6.64 13.23 21.53
N THR A 370 -6.34 13.17 22.83
CA THR A 370 -4.96 12.99 23.30
C THR A 370 -4.37 11.65 22.86
N ASN A 371 -5.15 10.56 22.86
CA ASN A 371 -4.63 9.25 22.44
C ASN A 371 -4.37 9.21 20.93
N VAL A 372 -5.21 9.88 20.13
CA VAL A 372 -4.97 10.07 18.69
C VAL A 372 -3.70 10.88 18.45
N ARG A 373 -3.49 11.96 19.20
CA ARG A 373 -2.28 12.78 19.11
C ARG A 373 -1.03 12.01 19.54
N ASP A 374 -1.09 11.26 20.64
CA ASP A 374 0.00 10.41 21.15
C ASP A 374 0.33 9.28 20.18
N TRP A 375 -0.67 8.74 19.50
CA TRP A 375 -0.44 7.73 18.47
C TRP A 375 0.17 8.33 17.19
N LEU A 376 -0.30 9.51 16.74
CA LEU A 376 0.20 10.19 15.54
C LEU A 376 1.61 10.74 15.72
N TYR A 377 1.89 11.31 16.91
CA TYR A 377 3.18 11.87 17.31
C TYR A 377 3.71 11.14 18.57
N PRO A 378 4.16 9.89 18.42
CA PRO A 378 4.50 9.02 19.54
C PRO A 378 5.83 9.38 20.20
N ALA A 379 5.94 9.15 21.52
CA ALA A 379 7.23 9.21 22.20
C ALA A 379 8.19 8.13 21.64
N ALA A 380 9.50 8.35 21.77
CA ALA A 380 10.52 7.43 21.24
C ALA A 380 10.34 5.98 21.73
N ALA A 381 9.93 5.80 22.99
CA ALA A 381 9.66 4.49 23.59
C ALA A 381 8.49 3.73 22.92
N ALA A 382 7.54 4.43 22.31
CA ALA A 382 6.39 3.82 21.63
C ALA A 382 6.72 3.31 20.21
N ILE A 383 7.86 3.74 19.65
CA ILE A 383 8.36 3.33 18.32
C ILE A 383 9.71 2.62 18.36
N ALA A 384 10.22 2.32 19.56
CA ALA A 384 11.43 1.54 19.73
C ALA A 384 11.29 0.13 19.11
N PRO A 385 12.41 -0.56 18.82
CA PRO A 385 12.38 -1.93 18.31
C PRO A 385 11.62 -2.86 19.25
N PHE A 386 11.12 -3.98 18.73
CA PHE A 386 10.33 -4.90 19.53
C PHE A 386 10.56 -6.35 19.12
N ARG A 387 10.46 -7.24 20.10
CA ARG A 387 10.68 -8.67 19.92
C ARG A 387 9.60 -9.32 19.07
N SER A 388 9.97 -10.38 18.35
CA SER A 388 9.03 -11.14 17.52
C SER A 388 7.89 -11.81 18.32
N THR A 389 8.09 -12.00 19.63
CA THR A 389 7.09 -12.55 20.57
C THR A 389 5.98 -11.56 20.94
N ARG A 390 6.09 -10.28 20.55
CA ARG A 390 5.09 -9.27 20.90
C ARG A 390 3.77 -9.54 20.18
N PHE A 391 2.71 -9.80 20.95
CA PHE A 391 1.37 -10.05 20.42
C PHE A 391 0.67 -8.81 19.85
N LEU A 392 0.72 -7.69 20.56
CA LEU A 392 0.03 -6.46 20.17
C LEU A 392 0.80 -5.70 19.09
N PRO A 393 0.10 -5.03 18.14
CA PRO A 393 0.75 -4.11 17.22
C PRO A 393 1.62 -3.08 17.95
N ARG A 394 2.63 -2.57 17.25
CA ARG A 394 3.51 -1.55 17.84
C ARG A 394 2.80 -0.21 17.93
N ARG A 395 2.03 0.14 16.90
CA ARG A 395 1.23 1.37 16.82
C ARG A 395 -0.24 1.04 16.53
N GLU A 396 -0.89 0.40 17.50
CA GLU A 396 -2.31 0.12 17.40
C GLU A 396 -3.13 1.43 17.28
N LEU A 397 -4.05 1.49 16.32
CA LEU A 397 -4.96 2.62 16.17
C LEU A 397 -5.73 2.86 17.49
N PRO A 398 -5.86 4.10 18.00
CA PRO A 398 -6.60 4.36 19.21
C PRO A 398 -8.08 4.00 19.05
N ALA A 399 -8.69 3.38 20.08
CA ALA A 399 -10.12 3.11 20.09
C ALA A 399 -10.96 4.40 20.15
N THR A 400 -10.38 5.49 20.62
CA THR A 400 -10.97 6.84 20.67
C THR A 400 -10.90 7.57 19.33
N LEU A 401 -10.26 7.00 18.29
CA LEU A 401 -10.18 7.63 16.99
C LEU A 401 -11.59 7.78 16.40
N ALA A 402 -12.06 9.01 16.38
CA ALA A 402 -13.30 9.44 15.75
C ALA A 402 -12.98 10.43 14.63
N VAL A 403 -13.59 10.22 13.47
CA VAL A 403 -13.33 11.03 12.26
C VAL A 403 -14.65 11.62 11.77
N ARG A 404 -14.61 12.90 11.40
CA ARG A 404 -15.71 13.58 10.70
C ARG A 404 -15.38 13.63 9.22
N PHE A 405 -16.26 13.10 8.38
CA PHE A 405 -16.13 13.15 6.93
C PHE A 405 -16.93 14.30 6.35
N ALA A 406 -16.39 14.96 5.33
CA ALA A 406 -17.04 16.09 4.68
C ALA A 406 -16.64 16.22 3.19
N HIS A 407 -17.50 16.84 2.39
CA HIS A 407 -17.23 17.18 0.98
C HIS A 407 -18.06 18.38 0.50
N ALA A 408 -17.66 18.94 -0.63
CA ALA A 408 -18.32 20.08 -1.28
C ALA A 408 -19.23 19.69 -2.47
N ASP A 409 -19.18 18.44 -2.94
CA ASP A 409 -19.94 17.97 -4.12
C ASP A 409 -21.38 17.52 -3.80
N HIS A 410 -22.39 18.23 -4.34
CA HIS A 410 -23.81 17.93 -4.14
C HIS A 410 -24.30 16.63 -4.82
N GLU A 411 -23.56 16.12 -5.79
CA GLU A 411 -23.99 15.00 -6.64
C GLU A 411 -23.39 13.66 -6.19
N ILE A 412 -22.64 13.65 -5.08
CA ILE A 412 -22.06 12.42 -4.51
C ILE A 412 -23.14 11.45 -4.05
N GLU A 413 -22.94 10.19 -4.40
CA GLU A 413 -23.78 9.07 -3.98
C GLU A 413 -23.43 8.67 -2.54
N GLU A 414 -24.46 8.26 -1.79
CA GLU A 414 -24.26 7.76 -0.42
C GLU A 414 -23.29 6.58 -0.36
N GLN A 415 -23.26 5.74 -1.39
CA GLN A 415 -22.29 4.64 -1.46
C GLN A 415 -20.84 5.16 -1.46
N ALA A 416 -20.55 6.25 -2.16
CA ALA A 416 -19.22 6.86 -2.18
C ALA A 416 -18.85 7.40 -0.79
N GLU A 417 -19.81 7.97 -0.06
CA GLU A 417 -19.66 8.36 1.35
C GLU A 417 -19.33 7.17 2.24
N GLN A 418 -20.05 6.05 2.09
CA GLN A 418 -19.79 4.83 2.83
C GLN A 418 -18.40 4.26 2.53
N TYR A 419 -17.95 4.29 1.27
CA TYR A 419 -16.58 3.89 0.91
C TYR A 419 -15.54 4.77 1.58
N SER A 420 -15.71 6.10 1.54
CA SER A 420 -14.78 7.02 2.21
C SER A 420 -14.75 6.81 3.71
N ILE A 421 -15.93 6.69 4.35
CA ILE A 421 -16.07 6.48 5.79
C ILE A 421 -15.47 5.13 6.20
N LEU A 422 -15.58 4.09 5.37
CA LEU A 422 -14.99 2.79 5.65
C LEU A 422 -13.46 2.81 5.50
N CYS A 423 -12.95 3.46 4.45
CA CYS A 423 -11.55 3.24 4.03
C CYS A 423 -10.56 4.27 4.59
N HIS A 424 -11.03 5.46 4.98
CA HIS A 424 -10.18 6.54 5.53
C HIS A 424 -9.00 6.90 4.62
N THR A 425 -9.15 6.77 3.29
CA THR A 425 -8.01 6.94 2.37
C THR A 425 -7.65 8.40 2.12
N ASN A 426 -8.54 9.35 2.40
CA ASN A 426 -8.29 10.78 2.24
C ASN A 426 -8.45 11.47 3.60
N MET A 427 -7.34 11.74 4.29
CA MET A 427 -7.34 12.19 5.69
C MET A 427 -6.56 13.50 5.88
N LYS A 428 -7.19 14.49 6.53
CA LYS A 428 -6.60 15.77 6.92
C LYS A 428 -6.06 15.73 8.35
N TRP A 429 -5.01 14.94 8.56
CA TRP A 429 -4.40 14.77 9.90
C TRP A 429 -3.87 16.07 10.52
N TYR A 430 -3.58 17.09 9.71
CA TYR A 430 -2.99 18.36 10.12
C TYR A 430 -3.95 19.36 10.78
N VAL A 431 -5.28 19.18 10.67
CA VAL A 431 -6.26 20.22 11.08
C VAL A 431 -6.49 20.26 12.59
N ASN A 432 -6.49 19.11 13.28
CA ASN A 432 -6.89 19.01 14.69
C ASN A 432 -5.86 18.31 15.60
N ASN A 433 -4.65 18.01 15.10
CA ASN A 433 -3.62 17.33 15.87
C ASN A 433 -2.38 18.22 16.02
N ALA A 434 -2.17 18.75 17.22
CA ALA A 434 -0.96 19.47 17.55
C ALA A 434 0.27 18.55 17.53
N THR A 435 1.39 19.05 17.01
CA THR A 435 2.68 18.36 17.07
C THR A 435 3.21 18.25 18.49
N GLN A 436 3.93 17.16 18.77
CA GLN A 436 4.57 16.91 20.05
C GLN A 436 5.74 15.92 19.89
N ASN A 437 6.44 15.62 21.00
CA ASN A 437 7.51 14.63 21.07
C ASN A 437 8.63 14.85 20.03
N ASN A 438 8.95 16.12 19.73
CA ASN A 438 9.97 16.54 18.75
C ASN A 438 9.75 15.99 17.33
N HIS A 439 8.50 15.67 16.98
CA HIS A 439 8.14 15.32 15.61
C HIS A 439 7.83 16.58 14.78
N THR A 440 8.17 16.52 13.50
CA THR A 440 7.73 17.52 12.51
C THR A 440 6.23 17.39 12.23
N ALA A 441 5.57 18.52 12.06
CA ALA A 441 4.16 18.61 11.69
C ALA A 441 3.90 18.02 10.31
N ILE A 442 2.70 17.45 10.15
CA ILE A 442 2.16 17.18 8.82
C ILE A 442 1.62 18.51 8.30
N GLU A 443 2.14 19.00 7.18
CA GLU A 443 1.63 20.23 6.57
C GLU A 443 0.59 19.90 5.50
N GLY A 444 -0.52 20.63 5.50
CA GLY A 444 -1.62 20.39 4.56
C GLY A 444 -1.22 20.48 3.10
N ASN A 445 -0.31 21.40 2.76
CA ASN A 445 0.14 21.62 1.38
C ASN A 445 0.88 20.41 0.78
N TYR A 446 1.50 19.56 1.61
CA TYR A 446 2.13 18.32 1.15
C TYR A 446 1.12 17.20 0.91
N ILE A 447 0.01 17.19 1.65
CA ILE A 447 -0.97 16.10 1.63
C ILE A 447 -2.12 16.39 0.67
N HIS A 448 -2.52 17.65 0.53
CA HIS A 448 -3.64 18.10 -0.27
C HIS A 448 -3.22 19.29 -1.13
N GLN A 449 -3.15 19.09 -2.44
CA GLN A 449 -2.79 20.12 -3.40
C GLN A 449 -3.95 20.38 -4.36
N GLY A 450 -4.15 21.63 -4.75
CA GLY A 450 -5.26 22.06 -5.59
C GLY A 450 -6.36 22.77 -4.81
N GLU A 451 -7.20 23.48 -5.54
CA GLU A 451 -8.15 24.42 -4.95
C GLU A 451 -9.39 23.77 -4.37
N TYR A 452 -9.74 22.57 -4.82
CA TYR A 452 -10.91 21.82 -4.35
C TYR A 452 -10.88 21.66 -2.82
N TRP A 453 -9.70 21.47 -2.22
CA TRP A 453 -9.55 21.22 -0.79
C TRP A 453 -9.86 22.42 0.10
N ASN A 454 -9.95 23.61 -0.49
CA ASN A 454 -10.27 24.87 0.18
C ASN A 454 -11.76 25.22 0.11
N PHE A 455 -12.56 24.43 -0.60
CA PHE A 455 -14.00 24.68 -0.68
C PHE A 455 -14.67 24.42 0.65
N THR A 456 -15.68 25.25 0.94
CA THR A 456 -16.51 25.04 2.12
C THR A 456 -17.35 23.77 1.92
N PRO A 457 -17.22 22.76 2.80
CA PRO A 457 -18.06 21.58 2.71
C PRO A 457 -19.51 21.92 3.03
N PHE A 458 -20.44 21.29 2.32
CA PHE A 458 -21.89 21.46 2.59
C PHE A 458 -22.48 20.24 3.31
N ARG A 459 -21.88 19.05 3.15
CA ARG A 459 -22.35 17.79 3.76
C ARG A 459 -21.29 17.23 4.70
N TYR A 460 -21.76 16.70 5.83
CA TYR A 460 -20.93 16.21 6.92
C TYR A 460 -21.50 14.92 7.49
N SER A 461 -20.62 14.01 7.91
CA SER A 461 -20.99 12.90 8.77
C SER A 461 -21.01 13.33 10.24
N PRO A 462 -21.73 12.63 11.14
CA PRO A 462 -21.38 12.64 12.56
C PRO A 462 -19.96 12.07 12.75
N PRO A 463 -19.32 12.27 13.92
CA PRO A 463 -18.07 11.57 14.23
C PRO A 463 -18.25 10.05 14.16
N VAL A 464 -17.43 9.38 13.37
CA VAL A 464 -17.48 7.94 13.15
C VAL A 464 -16.23 7.26 13.71
N SER A 465 -16.41 6.13 14.39
CA SER A 465 -15.33 5.23 14.79
C SER A 465 -15.69 3.79 14.41
N LEU A 466 -14.90 3.17 13.52
CA LEU A 466 -15.16 1.83 12.98
C LEU A 466 -14.14 0.77 13.41
N LYS A 467 -13.14 1.14 14.23
CA LYS A 467 -12.00 0.27 14.57
C LYS A 467 -12.44 -1.11 15.05
N THR A 468 -13.39 -1.18 15.99
CA THR A 468 -13.80 -2.44 16.64
C THR A 468 -14.68 -3.31 15.74
N GLN A 469 -15.38 -2.70 14.78
CA GLN A 469 -16.31 -3.37 13.89
C GLN A 469 -15.60 -4.17 12.79
N PHE A 470 -14.38 -3.77 12.39
CA PHE A 470 -13.60 -4.50 11.36
C PHE A 470 -13.40 -5.97 11.73
N ALA A 471 -12.93 -6.27 12.95
CA ALA A 471 -12.70 -7.64 13.39
C ALA A 471 -13.96 -8.52 13.31
N GLN A 472 -15.10 -7.97 13.72
CA GLN A 472 -16.39 -8.68 13.71
C GLN A 472 -16.85 -8.98 12.28
N VAL A 473 -16.80 -7.99 11.38
CA VAL A 473 -17.26 -8.14 9.99
C VAL A 473 -16.32 -9.06 9.20
N ILE A 474 -15.01 -8.93 9.38
CA ILE A 474 -14.03 -9.75 8.66
C ILE A 474 -14.17 -11.21 9.06
N ALA A 475 -14.21 -11.50 10.37
CA ALA A 475 -14.35 -12.87 10.84
C ALA A 475 -15.68 -13.52 10.42
N SER A 476 -16.77 -12.75 10.37
CA SER A 476 -18.12 -13.31 10.11
C SER A 476 -18.50 -13.39 8.63
N ARG A 477 -18.02 -12.47 7.77
CA ARG A 477 -18.44 -12.37 6.37
C ARG A 477 -17.33 -12.71 5.37
N TYR A 478 -16.10 -12.37 5.72
CA TYR A 478 -14.97 -12.48 4.79
C TYR A 478 -14.17 -13.76 5.01
N HIS A 479 -13.82 -14.08 6.25
CA HIS A 479 -12.94 -15.20 6.54
C HIS A 479 -13.63 -16.55 6.34
N GLN A 480 -13.07 -17.38 5.47
CA GLN A 480 -13.51 -18.74 5.25
C GLN A 480 -12.60 -19.74 5.98
N GLN A 481 -13.04 -20.28 7.11
CA GLN A 481 -12.33 -21.39 7.75
C GLN A 481 -12.41 -22.70 6.92
N ALA A 482 -13.39 -22.79 6.02
CA ALA A 482 -13.75 -24.00 5.29
C ALA A 482 -13.31 -24.02 3.82
N ALA A 483 -12.34 -23.17 3.41
CA ALA A 483 -11.95 -22.90 2.00
C ALA A 483 -11.51 -24.12 1.15
N ASN A 484 -11.64 -25.35 1.64
CA ASN A 484 -11.54 -26.59 0.86
C ASN A 484 -12.27 -27.73 1.62
N ARG A 485 -13.60 -27.66 1.78
CA ARG A 485 -14.42 -28.88 1.83
C ARG A 485 -14.56 -29.37 0.39
N ALA A 486 -13.55 -30.09 -0.07
CA ALA A 486 -13.73 -30.95 -1.23
C ALA A 486 -14.43 -32.21 -0.72
N GLU A 487 -15.60 -32.48 -1.28
CA GLU A 487 -16.03 -33.85 -1.57
C GLU A 487 -15.03 -34.51 -2.52
#